data_AF-A0A7S3FG69-F1
#
_entry.id   AF-A0A7S3FG69-F1
#
_cell.length_a   1.000
_cell.length_b   1.000
_cell.length_c   1.000
_cell.angle_alpha   90.00
_cell.angle_beta   90.00
_cell.angle_gamma   90.00
#
_symmetry.space_group_name_H-M   'P 1'
#
loop_
_entity.id
_entity.type
_entity.pdbx_description
1 polymer ?
#
loop_
_entity_poly.entity_id
_entity_poly.type
_entity_poly.pdbx_seq_one_letter_code
_entity_poly.pdbx_strand_id
1 'polypeptide(L)'
;AGIIGATLQAIPGASRWYVGSAGVYSARAARALLPAAVIEASGMMDQTNYTGADAYIESKLRFVRTVSQGMREAFSSTWCVAESGTCGPSFYVDGIEGGFTAIAVAGPNSFYREQLFRTGHGERERNMHAFAEAALQLLVDCLEEQHASPSHPTALASRL
;
A
#
# COMPACT_ATOMS: atom_id res chain seq x y z
N ALA A 1 -10.62 4.25 6.32
CA ALA A 1 -9.78 3.09 5.98
C ALA A 1 -10.67 1.99 5.41
N GLY A 2 -10.13 1.12 4.55
CA GLY A 2 -10.85 -0.08 4.05
C GLY A 2 -11.55 0.04 2.71
N ILE A 3 -11.55 1.21 2.05
CA ILE A 3 -12.20 1.42 0.74
C ILE A 3 -11.60 0.50 -0.32
N ILE A 4 -10.26 0.42 -0.41
CA ILE A 4 -9.57 -0.46 -1.37
C ILE A 4 -10.05 -1.92 -1.25
N GLY A 5 -10.04 -2.45 -0.02
CA GLY A 5 -10.47 -3.83 0.24
C GLY A 5 -11.95 -4.06 -0.07
N ALA A 6 -12.81 -3.10 0.30
CA ALA A 6 -14.25 -3.17 -0.02
C ALA A 6 -14.50 -3.14 -1.53
N THR A 7 -13.79 -2.28 -2.27
CA THR A 7 -13.90 -2.19 -3.74
C THR A 7 -13.51 -3.50 -4.41
N LEU A 8 -12.39 -4.11 -4.00
CA LEU A 8 -11.95 -5.40 -4.53
C LEU A 8 -12.93 -6.53 -4.17
N GLN A 9 -13.39 -6.58 -2.93
CA GLN A 9 -14.31 -7.60 -2.45
C GLN A 9 -15.71 -7.51 -3.09
N ALA A 10 -16.13 -6.32 -3.54
CA ALA A 10 -17.42 -6.12 -4.19
C ALA A 10 -17.51 -6.77 -5.58
N ILE A 11 -16.39 -7.17 -6.19
CA ILE A 11 -16.37 -7.82 -7.51
C ILE A 11 -16.87 -9.27 -7.41
N PRO A 12 -17.88 -9.69 -8.20
CA PRO A 12 -18.36 -11.07 -8.20
C PRO A 12 -17.23 -12.09 -8.42
N GLY A 13 -17.12 -13.04 -7.49
CA GLY A 13 -16.07 -14.06 -7.51
C GLY A 13 -14.73 -13.62 -6.88
N ALA A 14 -14.70 -12.49 -6.15
CA ALA A 14 -13.52 -12.02 -5.41
C ALA A 14 -12.88 -13.10 -4.53
N SER A 15 -13.67 -14.03 -3.98
CA SER A 15 -13.15 -15.14 -3.16
C SER A 15 -12.14 -16.04 -3.86
N ARG A 16 -12.01 -15.99 -5.20
CA ARG A 16 -11.01 -16.75 -5.96
C ARG A 16 -9.62 -16.10 -5.96
N TRP A 17 -9.51 -14.81 -5.66
CA TRP A 17 -8.26 -14.05 -5.88
C TRP A 17 -7.95 -13.00 -4.79
N TYR A 18 -8.95 -12.56 -4.03
CA TYR A 18 -8.76 -11.63 -2.92
C TYR A 18 -8.57 -12.40 -1.61
N VAL A 19 -7.32 -12.43 -1.12
CA VAL A 19 -6.96 -13.16 0.12
C VAL A 19 -7.47 -12.42 1.38
N GLY A 20 -7.38 -11.09 1.39
CA GLY A 20 -7.81 -10.28 2.52
C GLY A 20 -7.11 -8.92 2.58
N SER A 21 -7.33 -8.21 3.69
CA SER A 21 -6.71 -6.91 3.98
C SER A 21 -6.59 -6.67 5.48
N ALA A 22 -5.71 -5.76 5.87
CA ALA A 22 -5.60 -5.28 7.25
C ALA A 22 -5.79 -3.75 7.31
N GLY A 23 -6.73 -3.29 8.14
CA GLY A 23 -6.94 -1.87 8.43
C GLY A 23 -6.07 -1.40 9.59
N VAL A 24 -4.93 -0.76 9.30
CA VAL A 24 -3.96 -0.35 10.33
C VAL A 24 -4.09 1.15 10.64
N TYR A 25 -5.04 1.50 11.52
CA TYR A 25 -5.29 2.92 11.88
C TYR A 25 -4.44 3.43 13.04
N SER A 26 -3.94 2.54 13.91
CA SER A 26 -3.21 2.91 15.11
C SER A 26 -2.02 1.99 15.37
N ALA A 27 -1.08 2.42 16.19
CA ALA A 27 0.02 1.59 16.68
C ALA A 27 -0.48 0.30 17.37
N ARG A 28 -1.64 0.36 18.04
CA ARG A 28 -2.29 -0.83 18.62
C ARG A 28 -2.76 -1.80 17.53
N ALA A 29 -3.39 -1.29 16.48
CA ALA A 29 -3.81 -2.12 15.34
C ALA A 29 -2.60 -2.73 14.62
N ALA A 30 -1.52 -1.95 14.44
CA ALA A 30 -0.29 -2.44 13.83
C ALA A 30 0.29 -3.64 14.60
N ARG A 31 0.41 -3.53 15.92
CA ARG A 31 0.89 -4.62 16.79
C ARG A 31 0.01 -5.88 16.74
N ALA A 32 -1.28 -5.73 16.46
CA ALA A 32 -2.21 -6.85 16.39
C ALA A 32 -2.27 -7.50 15.00
N LEU A 33 -2.01 -6.74 13.93
CA LEU A 33 -2.30 -7.15 12.56
C LEU A 33 -1.07 -7.33 11.66
N LEU A 34 0.07 -6.72 12.03
CA LEU A 34 1.30 -6.79 11.24
C LEU A 34 2.32 -7.73 11.89
N PRO A 35 3.11 -8.47 11.10
CA PRO A 35 4.25 -9.22 11.61
C PRO A 35 5.23 -8.30 12.36
N ALA A 36 5.85 -8.80 13.43
CA ALA A 36 6.79 -8.02 14.25
C ALA A 36 7.96 -7.44 13.42
N ALA A 37 8.51 -8.22 12.50
CA ALA A 37 9.58 -7.78 11.60
C ALA A 37 9.14 -6.65 10.66
N VAL A 38 7.87 -6.63 10.22
CA VAL A 38 7.30 -5.55 9.40
C VAL A 38 7.17 -4.27 10.23
N ILE A 39 6.73 -4.39 11.49
CA ILE A 39 6.64 -3.25 12.41
C ILE A 39 8.02 -2.64 12.63
N GLU A 40 9.02 -3.47 12.92
CA GLU A 40 10.40 -3.04 13.12
C GLU A 40 10.97 -2.34 11.87
N ALA A 41 10.93 -3.00 10.71
CA ALA A 41 11.49 -2.47 9.47
C ALA A 41 10.75 -1.22 8.96
N SER A 42 9.47 -1.05 9.29
CA SER A 42 8.73 0.17 8.93
C SER A 42 9.21 1.41 9.69
N GLY A 43 9.86 1.23 10.85
CA GLY A 43 10.25 2.32 11.74
C GLY A 43 9.06 3.15 12.23
N MET A 44 7.82 2.64 12.18
CA MET A 44 6.61 3.42 12.47
C MET A 44 6.49 3.95 13.90
N MET A 45 7.29 3.39 14.82
CA MET A 45 7.33 3.79 16.23
C MET A 45 8.35 4.91 16.50
N ASP A 46 9.19 5.25 15.53
CA ASP A 46 10.18 6.30 15.65
C ASP A 46 9.51 7.70 15.69
N GLN A 47 9.87 8.50 16.69
CA GLN A 47 9.34 9.85 16.86
C GLN A 47 9.95 10.85 15.87
N THR A 48 11.13 10.55 15.30
CA THR A 48 11.76 11.37 14.26
C THR A 48 10.93 11.41 12.98
N ASN A 49 10.00 10.47 12.79
CA ASN A 49 9.04 10.49 11.68
C ASN A 49 8.18 11.76 11.63
N TYR A 50 8.11 12.55 12.69
CA TYR A 50 7.27 13.75 12.77
C TYR A 50 8.08 15.04 12.80
N THR A 51 9.41 14.99 12.66
CA THR A 51 10.27 16.17 12.65
C THR A 51 10.32 16.82 11.27
N GLY A 52 9.20 17.44 10.89
CA GLY A 52 9.05 18.17 9.63
C GLY A 52 8.45 17.35 8.48
N ALA A 53 8.00 18.06 7.46
CA ALA A 53 7.25 17.51 6.33
C ALA A 53 8.01 16.38 5.62
N ASP A 54 9.29 16.56 5.33
CA ASP A 54 10.10 15.58 4.58
C ASP A 54 10.26 14.26 5.34
N ALA A 55 10.58 14.32 6.63
CA ALA A 55 10.69 13.14 7.49
C ALA A 55 9.34 12.40 7.58
N TYR A 56 8.23 13.15 7.63
CA TYR A 56 6.90 12.58 7.67
C TYR A 56 6.53 11.88 6.36
N ILE A 57 6.79 12.49 5.21
CA ILE A 57 6.54 11.89 3.90
C ILE A 57 7.39 10.61 3.72
N GLU A 58 8.67 10.67 4.05
CA GLU A 58 9.56 9.51 3.97
C GLU A 58 9.10 8.38 4.90
N SER A 59 8.59 8.71 6.09
CA SER A 59 8.02 7.71 7.00
C SER A 59 6.83 6.96 6.37
N LYS A 60 6.02 7.64 5.54
CA LYS A 60 4.89 7.02 4.84
C LYS A 60 5.36 6.12 3.71
N LEU A 61 6.33 6.58 2.91
CA LEU A 61 6.95 5.78 1.85
C LEU A 61 7.59 4.51 2.40
N ARG A 62 8.42 4.63 3.43
CA ARG A 62 9.03 3.48 4.11
C ARG A 62 7.98 2.53 4.68
N PHE A 63 6.92 3.06 5.31
CA PHE A 63 5.85 2.22 5.85
C PHE A 63 5.15 1.40 4.76
N VAL A 64 4.71 2.02 3.66
CA VAL A 64 4.02 1.28 2.59
C VAL A 64 4.94 0.29 1.87
N ARG A 65 6.22 0.63 1.72
CA ARG A 65 7.24 -0.29 1.18
C ARG A 65 7.33 -1.57 2.01
N THR A 66 7.57 -1.43 3.31
CA THR A 66 7.74 -2.57 4.20
C THR A 66 6.43 -3.37 4.36
N VAL A 67 5.30 -2.68 4.49
CA VAL A 67 3.99 -3.34 4.66
C VAL A 67 3.58 -4.08 3.40
N SER A 68 3.74 -3.49 2.21
CA SER A 68 3.35 -4.16 0.96
C SER A 68 4.14 -5.46 0.75
N GLN A 69 5.46 -5.44 0.97
CA GLN A 69 6.32 -6.62 0.86
C GLN A 69 6.00 -7.67 1.95
N GLY A 70 6.00 -7.26 3.22
CA GLY A 70 5.82 -8.20 4.31
C GLY A 70 4.42 -8.79 4.40
N MET A 71 3.37 -8.02 4.06
CA MET A 71 2.01 -8.55 4.03
C MET A 71 1.76 -9.41 2.78
N ARG A 72 2.42 -9.13 1.65
CA ARG A 72 2.40 -10.04 0.50
C ARG A 72 2.87 -11.43 0.92
N GLU A 73 4.00 -11.49 1.61
CA GLU A 73 4.58 -12.74 2.14
C GLU A 73 3.69 -13.39 3.20
N ALA A 74 3.22 -12.62 4.19
CA ALA A 74 2.38 -13.12 5.27
C ALA A 74 1.06 -13.73 4.77
N PHE A 75 0.45 -13.14 3.74
CA PHE A 75 -0.76 -13.67 3.11
C PHE A 75 -0.49 -14.72 2.02
N SER A 76 0.78 -15.00 1.68
CA SER A 76 1.14 -15.83 0.53
C SER A 76 0.41 -15.40 -0.76
N SER A 77 0.26 -14.09 -0.92
CA SER A 77 -0.44 -13.49 -2.07
C SER A 77 0.54 -13.15 -3.20
N THR A 78 0.07 -13.11 -4.44
CA THR A 78 0.90 -12.71 -5.58
C THR A 78 1.19 -11.21 -5.56
N TRP A 79 0.17 -10.42 -5.19
CA TRP A 79 0.17 -8.96 -5.20
C TRP A 79 -0.32 -8.41 -3.86
N CYS A 80 0.30 -7.33 -3.40
CA CYS A 80 -0.15 -6.58 -2.24
C CYS A 80 -0.04 -5.08 -2.50
N VAL A 81 -1.10 -4.33 -2.19
CA VAL A 81 -1.09 -2.87 -2.19
C VAL A 81 -1.13 -2.35 -0.76
N ALA A 82 -0.32 -1.34 -0.46
CA ALA A 82 -0.30 -0.65 0.82
C ALA A 82 -0.48 0.85 0.60
N GLU A 83 -1.27 1.49 1.46
CA GLU A 83 -1.60 2.92 1.44
C GLU A 83 -1.38 3.50 2.84
N SER A 84 -0.74 4.66 2.94
CA SER A 84 -0.53 5.36 4.21
C SER A 84 -0.36 6.84 3.99
N GLY A 85 -1.25 7.63 4.59
CA GLY A 85 -1.30 9.06 4.34
C GLY A 85 -2.00 9.86 5.43
N THR A 86 -2.32 11.10 5.08
CA THR A 86 -3.14 12.00 5.89
C THR A 86 -4.25 12.60 5.03
N CYS A 87 -5.50 12.49 5.51
CA CYS A 87 -6.68 12.92 4.78
C CYS A 87 -7.16 14.33 5.18
N GLY A 88 -6.58 14.97 6.20
CA GLY A 88 -7.10 16.24 6.75
C GLY A 88 -8.31 16.04 7.68
N PRO A 89 -9.05 17.10 8.05
CA PRO A 89 -8.84 18.49 7.63
C PRO A 89 -7.68 19.17 8.36
N SER A 90 -7.30 18.66 9.53
CA SER A 90 -6.12 19.10 10.27
C SER A 90 -4.91 18.23 9.91
N PHE A 91 -3.73 18.84 9.85
CA PHE A 91 -2.46 18.15 9.61
C PHE A 91 -1.56 18.29 10.83
N TYR A 92 -0.99 17.17 11.26
CA TYR A 92 -0.23 17.10 12.51
C TYR A 92 1.19 17.68 12.41
N VAL A 93 1.77 17.67 11.21
CA VAL A 93 3.17 18.06 10.97
C VAL A 93 3.19 19.37 10.20
N ASP A 94 3.97 20.34 10.71
CA ASP A 94 4.20 21.62 10.04
C ASP A 94 4.75 21.45 8.63
N GLY A 95 4.25 22.26 7.68
CA GLY A 95 4.58 22.15 6.26
C GLY A 95 3.74 21.14 5.47
N ILE A 96 2.82 20.43 6.12
CA ILE A 96 1.79 19.64 5.43
C ILE A 96 0.49 20.45 5.38
N GLU A 97 0.15 20.95 4.18
CA GLU A 97 -0.99 21.85 3.98
C GLU A 97 -2.17 21.20 3.23
N GLY A 98 -2.00 19.96 2.79
CA GLY A 98 -3.00 19.24 2.01
C GLY A 98 -2.90 17.73 2.18
N GLY A 99 -3.99 17.05 1.83
CA GLY A 99 -4.03 15.59 1.84
C GLY A 99 -2.95 14.99 0.94
N PHE A 100 -2.28 13.97 1.45
CA PHE A 100 -1.39 13.13 0.66
C PHE A 100 -1.41 11.69 1.15
N THR A 101 -1.01 10.78 0.29
CA THR A 101 -0.75 9.39 0.64
C THR A 101 0.47 8.83 -0.09
N ALA A 102 1.23 8.00 0.60
CA ALA A 102 2.17 7.09 -0.03
C ALA A 102 1.45 5.79 -0.38
N ILE A 103 1.75 5.24 -1.54
CA ILE A 103 1.17 4.00 -2.05
C ILE A 103 2.30 3.12 -2.53
N ALA A 104 2.27 1.83 -2.22
CA ALA A 104 3.20 0.86 -2.77
C ALA A 104 2.47 -0.40 -3.24
N VAL A 105 2.96 -0.99 -4.33
CA VAL A 105 2.53 -2.27 -4.87
C VAL A 105 3.73 -3.22 -4.90
N ALA A 106 3.63 -4.34 -4.18
CA ALA A 106 4.58 -5.44 -4.25
C ALA A 106 3.97 -6.59 -5.05
N GLY A 107 4.72 -7.13 -6.01
CA GLY A 107 4.29 -8.18 -6.94
C GLY A 107 5.25 -9.38 -7.00
N PRO A 108 5.03 -10.32 -7.93
CA PRO A 108 5.90 -11.47 -8.14
C PRO A 108 7.27 -11.06 -8.68
N ASN A 109 8.27 -11.96 -8.62
CA ASN A 109 9.60 -11.76 -9.22
C ASN A 109 10.29 -10.45 -8.80
N SER A 110 10.15 -10.07 -7.51
CA SER A 110 10.67 -8.81 -6.96
C SER A 110 10.08 -7.55 -7.59
N PHE A 111 8.92 -7.64 -8.25
CA PHE A 111 8.22 -6.48 -8.78
C PHE A 111 7.84 -5.52 -7.64
N TYR A 112 8.16 -4.24 -7.83
CA TYR A 112 7.84 -3.20 -6.87
C TYR A 112 7.60 -1.86 -7.58
N ARG A 113 6.56 -1.13 -7.14
CA ARG A 113 6.31 0.26 -7.49
C ARG A 113 5.86 1.02 -6.25
N GLU A 114 6.23 2.29 -6.18
CA GLU A 114 5.74 3.21 -5.15
C GLU A 114 5.42 4.56 -5.77
N GLN A 115 4.47 5.26 -5.17
CA GLN A 115 4.04 6.58 -5.60
C GLN A 115 3.64 7.42 -4.39
N LEU A 116 3.94 8.72 -4.48
CA LEU A 116 3.37 9.74 -3.59
C LEU A 116 2.26 10.47 -4.34
N PHE A 117 1.04 10.45 -3.79
CA PHE A 117 -0.13 11.11 -4.36
C PHE A 117 -0.59 12.25 -3.46
N ARG A 118 -0.93 13.41 -4.04
CA ARG A 118 -1.32 14.64 -3.33
C ARG A 118 -2.59 15.22 -3.92
N THR A 119 -3.53 15.60 -3.06
CA THR A 119 -4.79 16.26 -3.47
C THR A 119 -4.77 17.77 -3.22
N GLY A 120 -3.88 18.25 -2.34
CA GLY A 120 -3.72 19.68 -2.05
C GLY A 120 -4.85 20.29 -1.21
N HIS A 121 -5.80 19.50 -0.70
CA HIS A 121 -6.90 19.98 0.13
C HIS A 121 -7.16 19.09 1.36
N GLY A 122 -7.90 19.61 2.35
CA GLY A 122 -8.23 18.94 3.62
C GLY A 122 -9.57 18.20 3.65
N GLU A 123 -10.28 18.07 2.52
CA GLU A 123 -11.58 17.38 2.45
C GLU A 123 -11.41 15.87 2.69
N ARG A 124 -11.63 15.44 3.94
CA ARG A 124 -11.31 14.08 4.41
C ARG A 124 -11.92 12.96 3.57
N GLU A 125 -13.23 12.98 3.35
CA GLU A 125 -13.91 11.94 2.60
C GLU A 125 -13.43 11.89 1.16
N ARG A 126 -13.37 13.05 0.50
CA ARG A 126 -12.85 13.19 -0.87
C ARG A 126 -11.42 12.66 -0.99
N ASN A 127 -10.55 12.96 -0.02
CA ASN A 127 -9.20 12.42 0.04
C ASN A 127 -9.20 10.89 0.18
N MET A 128 -10.03 10.32 1.07
CA MET A 128 -10.12 8.87 1.23
C MET A 128 -10.51 8.15 -0.06
N HIS A 129 -11.46 8.72 -0.84
CA HIS A 129 -11.84 8.17 -2.13
C HIS A 129 -10.74 8.33 -3.19
N ALA A 130 -10.15 9.53 -3.30
CA ALA A 130 -9.07 9.80 -4.26
C ALA A 130 -7.83 8.93 -3.99
N PHE A 131 -7.49 8.68 -2.73
CA PHE A 131 -6.37 7.82 -2.35
C PHE A 131 -6.62 6.36 -2.69
N ALA A 132 -7.85 5.88 -2.48
CA ALA A 132 -8.24 4.52 -2.85
C ALA A 132 -8.23 4.33 -4.38
N GLU A 133 -8.71 5.32 -5.13
CA GLU A 133 -8.66 5.34 -6.60
C GLU A 133 -7.22 5.31 -7.09
N ALA A 134 -6.35 6.20 -6.58
CA ALA A 134 -4.93 6.23 -6.93
C ALA A 134 -4.23 4.89 -6.62
N ALA A 135 -4.56 4.24 -5.51
CA ALA A 135 -3.98 2.95 -5.14
C ALA A 135 -4.42 1.81 -6.06
N LEU A 136 -5.69 1.79 -6.45
CA LEU A 136 -6.21 0.82 -7.41
C LEU A 136 -5.66 1.06 -8.81
N GLN A 137 -5.50 2.32 -9.23
CA GLN A 137 -4.89 2.65 -10.51
C GLN A 137 -3.43 2.20 -10.56
N LEU A 138 -2.64 2.47 -9.51
CA LEU A 138 -1.26 1.98 -9.45
C LEU A 138 -1.20 0.45 -9.55
N LEU A 139 -2.13 -0.27 -8.91
CA LEU A 139 -2.21 -1.72 -9.02
C LEU A 139 -2.51 -2.18 -10.46
N VAL A 140 -3.45 -1.51 -11.16
CA VAL A 140 -3.76 -1.79 -12.57
C VAL A 140 -2.51 -1.60 -13.44
N ASP A 141 -1.83 -0.46 -13.31
CA ASP A 141 -0.61 -0.15 -14.08
C ASP A 141 0.47 -1.23 -13.87
N CYS A 142 0.62 -1.69 -12.62
CA CYS A 142 1.57 -2.76 -12.28
C CYS A 142 1.22 -4.11 -12.92
N LEU A 143 -0.07 -4.47 -12.94
CA LEU A 143 -0.56 -5.71 -13.55
C LEU A 143 -0.36 -5.67 -15.07
N GLU A 144 -0.65 -4.55 -15.71
CA GLU A 144 -0.45 -4.36 -17.15
C GLU A 144 1.04 -4.44 -17.52
N GLU A 145 1.91 -3.79 -16.75
CA GLU A 145 3.37 -3.85 -16.97
C GLU A 145 3.92 -5.28 -16.83
N GLN A 146 3.45 -6.01 -15.81
CA GLN A 146 3.87 -7.40 -15.57
C GLN A 146 3.38 -8.36 -16.67
N HIS A 147 2.22 -8.09 -17.27
CA HIS A 147 1.71 -8.84 -18.43
C HIS A 147 2.44 -8.49 -19.74
N ALA A 148 2.82 -7.23 -19.93
CA ALA A 148 3.54 -6.78 -21.11
C ALA A 148 5.01 -7.26 -21.14
N SER A 149 5.57 -7.59 -19.97
CA SER A 149 6.92 -8.14 -19.86
C SER A 149 6.99 -9.56 -20.45
N PRO A 150 7.83 -9.84 -21.46
CA PRO A 150 7.94 -11.18 -22.03
C PRO A 150 8.43 -12.16 -20.97
N SER A 151 7.54 -13.06 -20.53
CA SER A 151 7.88 -14.16 -19.65
C SER A 151 8.99 -15.02 -20.29
N HIS A 152 10.05 -15.31 -19.53
CA HIS A 152 10.98 -16.40 -19.85
C HIS A 152 10.17 -17.70 -20.10
N PRO A 153 10.53 -18.52 -21.10
CA PRO A 153 9.70 -19.65 -21.51
C PRO A 153 9.56 -20.65 -20.36
N THR A 154 8.30 -20.99 -20.05
CA THR A 154 7.92 -22.06 -19.15
C THR A 154 8.54 -23.37 -19.64
N ALA A 155 9.59 -23.84 -18.95
CA ALA A 155 10.15 -25.17 -19.18
C ALA A 155 9.17 -26.22 -18.64
N LEU A 156 8.16 -26.55 -19.44
CA LEU A 156 7.32 -27.73 -19.26
C LEU A 156 6.86 -28.23 -20.63
N ALA A 157 7.80 -28.86 -21.34
CA ALA A 157 7.49 -29.83 -22.38
C ALA A 157 8.53 -30.95 -22.35
N SER A 158 8.01 -32.17 -22.46
CA SER A 158 8.69 -33.47 -22.66
C SER A 158 9.54 -34.05 -21.52
N ARG A 159 8.90 -34.90 -20.71
CA ARG A 159 9.36 -36.30 -20.54
C ARG A 159 8.14 -37.23 -20.55
N LEU A 160 7.82 -37.71 -21.75
CA LEU A 160 7.41 -39.10 -21.95
C LEU A 160 8.69 -39.93 -22.03
#